data_AF-A0AA51L3P3-F1
#
_entry.id   AF-A0AA51L3P3-F1
#
_cell.length_a   1.000
_cell.length_b   1.000
_cell.length_c   1.000
_cell.angle_alpha   90.00
_cell.angle_beta   90.00
_cell.angle_gamma   90.00
#
_symmetry.space_group_name_H-M   'P 1'
#
loop_
_entity.id
_entity.type
_entity.pdbx_description
1 polymer ?
#
loop_
_entity_poly.entity_id
_entity_poly.type
_entity_poly.pdbx_seq_one_letter_code
_entity_poly.pdbx_strand_id
1 'polypeptide(L)'
;MEKLVGSVQSEVALVEKETFAPILVYRGEHIESTHQLHVAVVNNEGELLYSYGNPSRLTFPRSSMKPFQAIPLIETGTADRFQYSPAEISLSCASHSGEVFHREAVLTILNKIGLEEEALQCGTHIPRDMESYKQLIREGKELTPVFSNCSGKHSGMLATAVHMNEDVLTYREIDHPIQQRILEAIESICEVPKEQIQLSVDGCGVPVHQLPLTHVALGFARLAKPNGVVEANHAAALERIRNAMVQYPEMVGGTDRFDTDLMRVFTGRVVAKAGAEAVQCIGLVEEGIGIALKVEDGCQGHKCCSNGSVKTAWTWRRASI
;
A
#
# COMPACT_ATOMS: atom_id res chain seq x y z
N MET A 1 -56.29 -8.30 36.51
CA MET A 1 -55.04 -8.27 37.31
C MET A 1 -54.04 -9.14 36.57
N GLU A 2 -53.48 -8.65 35.47
CA GLU A 2 -52.23 -7.87 35.41
C GLU A 2 -51.00 -8.59 36.01
N LYS A 3 -50.03 -8.79 35.10
CA LYS A 3 -48.57 -8.81 35.28
C LYS A 3 -47.94 -10.04 35.93
N LEU A 4 -47.13 -10.73 35.11
CA LEU A 4 -45.73 -11.07 35.42
C LEU A 4 -45.01 -11.31 34.07
N VAL A 5 -44.68 -10.21 33.39
CA VAL A 5 -43.66 -10.21 32.33
C VAL A 5 -42.34 -10.08 33.05
N GLY A 6 -41.57 -11.18 33.11
CA GLY A 6 -40.20 -11.16 33.60
C GLY A 6 -39.32 -10.41 32.60
N SER A 7 -38.94 -9.18 32.94
CA SER A 7 -37.95 -8.41 32.21
C SER A 7 -36.56 -8.98 32.47
N VAL A 8 -35.96 -9.63 31.47
CA VAL A 8 -34.51 -9.82 31.43
C VAL A 8 -33.91 -8.46 31.09
N GLN A 9 -33.47 -7.73 32.12
CA GLN A 9 -32.59 -6.58 31.92
C GLN A 9 -31.25 -7.12 31.42
N SER A 10 -31.03 -7.06 30.11
CA SER A 10 -29.67 -7.02 29.58
C SER A 10 -29.24 -5.56 29.63
N GLU A 11 -28.38 -5.22 30.59
CA GLU A 11 -27.62 -3.98 30.54
C GLU A 11 -26.69 -4.06 29.33
N VAL A 12 -27.14 -3.50 28.22
CA VAL A 12 -26.24 -3.10 27.14
C VAL A 12 -25.45 -1.92 27.70
N ALA A 13 -24.26 -2.20 28.22
CA ALA A 13 -23.28 -1.17 28.50
C ALA A 13 -23.04 -0.41 27.19
N LEU A 14 -23.58 0.80 27.10
CA LEU A 14 -23.22 1.75 26.06
C LEU A 14 -21.75 2.07 26.29
N VAL A 15 -20.88 1.38 25.56
CA VAL A 15 -19.48 1.78 25.42
C VAL A 15 -19.53 3.17 24.79
N GLU A 16 -19.24 4.21 25.58
CA GLU A 16 -19.09 5.57 25.09
C GLU A 16 -18.05 5.52 23.96
N LYS A 17 -18.51 5.72 22.71
CA LYS A 17 -17.59 5.93 21.59
C LYS A 17 -16.83 7.21 21.89
N GLU A 18 -15.54 7.11 22.19
CA GLU A 18 -14.64 8.26 22.16
C GLU A 18 -14.85 8.99 20.84
N THR A 19 -15.40 10.19 20.92
CA THR A 19 -15.68 11.03 19.75
C THR A 19 -14.43 11.83 19.46
N PHE A 20 -13.60 11.29 18.57
CA PHE A 20 -12.42 12.00 18.09
C PHE A 20 -12.84 13.20 17.24
N ALA A 21 -12.20 14.34 17.46
CA ALA A 21 -12.48 15.54 16.68
C ALA A 21 -12.17 15.27 15.18
N PRO A 22 -12.98 15.75 14.24
CA PRO A 22 -12.60 15.71 12.83
C PRO A 22 -11.55 16.80 12.53
N ILE A 23 -10.85 16.65 11.40
CA ILE A 23 -10.06 17.74 10.84
C ILE A 23 -11.00 18.70 10.11
N LEU A 24 -10.94 19.96 10.52
CA LEU A 24 -11.74 21.04 9.95
C LEU A 24 -10.90 21.82 8.94
N VAL A 25 -11.42 21.97 7.73
CA VAL A 25 -10.89 22.87 6.71
C VAL A 25 -11.74 24.12 6.73
N TYR A 26 -11.11 25.30 6.84
CA TYR A 26 -11.79 26.58 6.92
C TYR A 26 -11.62 27.38 5.62
N ARG A 27 -12.66 28.14 5.24
CA ARG A 27 -12.59 29.22 4.25
C ARG A 27 -12.95 30.54 4.92
N GLY A 28 -11.93 31.36 5.17
CA GLY A 28 -12.07 32.49 6.07
C GLY A 28 -12.37 31.98 7.49
N GLU A 29 -13.45 32.47 8.09
CA GLU A 29 -13.87 32.10 9.45
C GLU A 29 -14.85 30.92 9.50
N HIS A 30 -15.27 30.39 8.34
CA HIS A 30 -16.30 29.35 8.24
C HIS A 30 -15.69 27.97 7.98
N ILE A 31 -16.25 26.94 8.61
CA ILE A 31 -15.92 25.54 8.32
C ILE A 31 -16.44 25.22 6.91
N GLU A 32 -15.53 24.89 5.99
CA GLU A 32 -15.83 24.46 4.62
C GLU A 32 -15.93 22.93 4.50
N SER A 33 -15.04 22.19 5.16
CA SER A 33 -15.03 20.73 5.11
C SER A 33 -14.64 20.12 6.45
N THR A 34 -15.13 18.90 6.68
CA THR A 34 -14.93 18.13 7.91
C THR A 34 -14.49 16.73 7.51
N HIS A 35 -13.31 16.31 7.97
CA HIS A 35 -12.70 15.04 7.60
C HIS A 35 -12.50 14.17 8.84
N GLN A 36 -13.11 12.99 8.86
CA GLN A 36 -12.86 12.00 9.90
C GLN A 36 -11.64 11.16 9.52
N LEU A 37 -10.69 11.01 10.45
CA LEU A 37 -9.46 10.27 10.21
C LEU A 37 -9.12 9.30 11.33
N HIS A 38 -8.35 8.30 10.97
CA HIS A 38 -7.85 7.24 11.82
C HIS A 38 -6.35 7.10 11.59
N VAL A 39 -5.57 7.02 12.67
CA VAL A 39 -4.12 6.90 12.66
C VAL A 39 -3.70 5.87 13.70
N ALA A 40 -2.78 5.01 13.31
CA ALA A 40 -2.02 4.15 14.22
C ALA A 40 -0.52 4.37 13.98
N VAL A 41 0.24 4.48 15.07
CA VAL A 41 1.71 4.56 15.09
C VAL A 41 2.23 3.44 15.96
N VAL A 42 3.01 2.54 15.38
CA VAL A 42 3.39 1.26 15.99
C VAL A 42 4.91 1.07 15.86
N ASN A 43 5.59 0.54 16.87
CA ASN A 43 6.99 0.10 16.73
C ASN A 43 7.07 -1.27 16.04
N ASN A 44 8.27 -1.72 15.69
CA ASN A 44 8.48 -2.96 14.95
C ASN A 44 8.25 -4.22 15.79
N GLU A 45 8.14 -4.09 17.12
CA GLU A 45 7.69 -5.12 18.06
C GLU A 45 6.17 -5.22 18.22
N GLY A 46 5.38 -4.30 17.67
CA GLY A 46 3.91 -4.34 17.72
C GLY A 46 3.24 -3.47 18.79
N GLU A 47 4.01 -2.67 19.53
CA GLU A 47 3.47 -1.73 20.51
C GLU A 47 2.85 -0.50 19.84
N LEU A 48 1.61 -0.18 20.20
CA LEU A 48 0.93 1.04 19.76
C LEU A 48 1.46 2.26 20.53
N LEU A 49 2.31 3.06 19.89
CA LEU A 49 2.93 4.25 20.46
C LEU A 49 2.00 5.46 20.47
N TYR A 50 1.14 5.58 19.45
CA TYR A 50 0.19 6.68 19.32
C TYR A 50 -1.00 6.29 18.43
N SER A 51 -2.18 6.83 18.73
CA SER A 51 -3.36 6.70 17.87
C SER A 51 -4.20 7.96 17.85
N TYR A 52 -4.94 8.13 16.75
CA TYR A 52 -6.00 9.12 16.62
C TYR A 52 -7.19 8.46 15.93
N GLY A 53 -8.42 8.71 16.38
CA GLY A 53 -9.57 8.01 15.82
C GLY A 53 -9.59 6.54 16.28
N ASN A 54 -10.10 5.64 15.42
CA ASN A 54 -10.12 4.21 15.69
C ASN A 54 -8.88 3.53 15.07
N PRO A 55 -7.83 3.20 15.84
CA PRO A 55 -6.65 2.51 15.30
C PRO A 55 -6.95 1.05 14.90
N SER A 56 -8.05 0.47 15.37
CA SER A 56 -8.50 -0.87 14.99
C SER A 56 -9.47 -0.86 13.80
N ARG A 57 -9.61 0.29 13.10
CA ARG A 57 -10.47 0.41 11.93
C ARG A 57 -10.02 -0.57 10.84
N LEU A 58 -10.86 -1.57 10.57
CA LEU A 58 -10.67 -2.48 9.44
C LEU A 58 -10.63 -1.69 8.14
N THR A 59 -9.52 -1.76 7.43
CA THR A 59 -9.24 -0.95 6.24
C THR A 59 -8.66 -1.84 5.16
N PHE A 60 -9.10 -1.67 3.92
CA PHE A 60 -8.34 -2.18 2.78
C PHE A 60 -7.22 -1.16 2.48
N PRO A 61 -5.94 -1.45 2.76
CA PRO A 61 -4.86 -0.48 2.51
C PRO A 61 -4.53 -0.42 1.01
N ARG A 62 -5.11 -1.33 0.22
CA ARG A 62 -5.01 -1.40 -1.24
C ARG A 62 -3.55 -1.33 -1.67
N SER A 63 -3.23 -0.36 -2.52
CA SER A 63 -1.89 -0.13 -3.07
C SER A 63 -0.79 0.10 -2.03
N SER A 64 -1.11 0.44 -0.78
CA SER A 64 -0.11 0.51 0.29
C SER A 64 0.52 -0.84 0.61
N MET A 65 -0.17 -1.96 0.31
CA MET A 65 0.34 -3.29 0.61
C MET A 65 1.28 -3.87 -0.45
N LYS A 66 1.52 -3.17 -1.56
CA LYS A 66 2.36 -3.67 -2.66
C LYS A 66 3.79 -4.07 -2.27
N PRO A 67 4.47 -3.41 -1.30
CA PRO A 67 5.76 -3.88 -0.81
C PRO A 67 5.70 -5.31 -0.26
N PHE A 68 4.63 -5.67 0.46
CA PHE A 68 4.44 -7.03 0.97
C PHE A 68 4.05 -8.01 -0.14
N GLN A 69 3.31 -7.55 -1.16
CA GLN A 69 2.99 -8.35 -2.34
C GLN A 69 4.23 -8.68 -3.19
N ALA A 70 5.33 -7.94 -3.03
CA ALA A 70 6.61 -8.18 -3.70
C ALA A 70 7.54 -9.13 -2.93
N ILE A 71 7.17 -9.59 -1.72
CA ILE A 71 8.01 -10.50 -0.93
C ILE A 71 8.29 -11.82 -1.65
N PRO A 72 7.30 -12.50 -2.26
CA PRO A 72 7.56 -13.75 -2.95
C PRO A 72 8.55 -13.60 -4.11
N LEU A 73 8.61 -12.44 -4.76
CA LEU A 73 9.60 -12.15 -5.81
C LEU A 73 11.04 -12.28 -5.29
N ILE A 74 11.28 -11.93 -4.04
CA ILE A 74 12.60 -12.04 -3.40
C ILE A 74 12.80 -13.43 -2.80
N GLU A 75 11.86 -13.92 -2.02
CA GLU A 75 12.03 -15.16 -1.24
C GLU A 75 12.10 -16.42 -2.09
N THR A 76 11.44 -16.42 -3.25
CA THR A 76 11.54 -17.53 -4.21
C THR A 76 12.85 -17.51 -5.01
N GLY A 77 13.66 -16.46 -4.88
CA GLY A 77 14.85 -16.25 -5.71
C GLY A 77 14.54 -15.75 -7.12
N THR A 78 13.27 -15.45 -7.45
CA THR A 78 12.85 -14.97 -8.77
C THR A 78 13.60 -13.71 -9.21
N ALA A 79 13.75 -12.74 -8.30
CA ALA A 79 14.50 -11.52 -8.57
C ALA A 79 15.94 -11.82 -8.99
N ASP A 80 16.59 -12.80 -8.35
CA ASP A 80 17.98 -13.17 -8.68
C ASP A 80 18.06 -13.97 -9.97
N ARG A 81 17.14 -14.92 -10.17
CA ARG A 81 17.06 -15.75 -11.38
C ARG A 81 16.94 -14.92 -12.67
N PHE A 82 16.14 -13.86 -12.62
CA PHE A 82 15.89 -12.95 -13.75
C PHE A 82 16.67 -11.64 -13.64
N GLN A 83 17.64 -11.55 -12.73
CA GLN A 83 18.55 -10.42 -12.60
C GLN A 83 17.82 -9.07 -12.50
N TYR A 84 16.86 -8.99 -11.57
CA TYR A 84 16.17 -7.75 -11.26
C TYR A 84 17.15 -6.73 -10.69
N SER A 85 17.18 -5.56 -11.33
CA SER A 85 17.78 -4.35 -10.79
C SER A 85 16.96 -3.82 -9.60
N PRO A 86 17.53 -2.95 -8.74
CA PRO A 86 16.75 -2.36 -7.66
C PRO A 86 15.59 -1.48 -8.19
N ALA A 87 15.72 -0.86 -9.37
CA ALA A 87 14.63 -0.12 -10.00
C ALA A 87 13.43 -1.03 -10.36
N GLU A 88 13.70 -2.25 -10.85
CA GLU A 88 12.66 -3.24 -11.17
C GLU A 88 11.99 -3.80 -9.90
N ILE A 89 12.76 -4.00 -8.82
CA ILE A 89 12.19 -4.38 -7.51
C ILE A 89 11.28 -3.26 -6.97
N SER A 90 11.73 -2.01 -7.07
CA SER A 90 10.94 -0.83 -6.69
C SER A 90 9.63 -0.75 -7.50
N LEU A 91 9.71 -1.04 -8.81
CA LEU A 91 8.56 -1.08 -9.71
C LEU A 91 7.53 -2.16 -9.31
N SER A 92 7.96 -3.31 -8.78
CA SER A 92 7.04 -4.32 -8.25
C SER A 92 6.22 -3.84 -7.06
N CYS A 93 6.66 -2.76 -6.39
CA CYS A 93 5.94 -2.12 -5.29
C CYS A 93 5.03 -0.96 -5.76
N ALA A 94 4.98 -0.69 -7.06
CA ALA A 94 4.54 0.60 -7.57
C ALA A 94 3.03 0.75 -7.73
N SER A 95 2.56 1.98 -7.54
CA SER A 95 1.32 2.51 -8.13
C SER A 95 1.66 3.64 -9.09
N HIS A 96 2.52 3.33 -10.05
CA HIS A 96 3.25 4.31 -10.86
C HIS A 96 2.35 5.22 -11.69
N SER A 97 2.93 6.32 -12.19
CA SER A 97 2.23 7.33 -12.98
C SER A 97 2.13 6.99 -14.47
N GLY A 98 2.68 5.85 -14.90
CA GLY A 98 2.66 5.42 -16.30
C GLY A 98 3.64 6.17 -17.21
N GLU A 99 4.63 6.86 -16.62
CA GLU A 99 5.72 7.51 -17.36
C GLU A 99 6.51 6.49 -18.19
N VAL A 100 7.24 6.98 -19.20
CA VAL A 100 8.03 6.17 -20.15
C VAL A 100 8.91 5.15 -19.43
N PHE A 101 9.73 5.58 -18.47
CA PHE A 101 10.67 4.71 -17.76
C PHE A 101 10.00 3.57 -16.97
N HIS A 102 8.75 3.77 -16.50
CA HIS A 102 8.00 2.67 -15.88
C HIS A 102 7.61 1.62 -16.90
N ARG A 103 7.09 2.06 -18.05
CA ARG A 103 6.61 1.17 -19.11
C ARG A 103 7.76 0.38 -19.72
N GLU A 104 8.89 1.03 -19.97
CA GLU A 104 10.11 0.38 -20.44
C GLU A 104 10.63 -0.68 -19.46
N ALA A 105 10.59 -0.39 -18.15
CA ALA A 105 10.99 -1.36 -17.14
C ALA A 105 10.01 -2.56 -17.05
N VAL A 106 8.70 -2.34 -17.20
CA VAL A 106 7.72 -3.44 -17.30
C VAL A 106 8.00 -4.32 -18.51
N LEU A 107 8.21 -3.72 -19.69
CA LEU A 107 8.53 -4.46 -20.92
C LEU A 107 9.86 -5.22 -20.79
N THR A 108 10.85 -4.63 -20.12
CA THR A 108 12.12 -5.30 -19.82
C THR A 108 11.92 -6.54 -18.95
N ILE A 109 11.10 -6.43 -17.90
CA ILE A 109 10.75 -7.57 -17.03
C ILE A 109 10.04 -8.66 -17.83
N LEU A 110 9.03 -8.30 -18.64
CA LEU A 110 8.28 -9.26 -19.46
C LEU A 110 9.19 -10.01 -20.44
N ASN A 111 10.10 -9.29 -21.12
CA ASN A 111 11.09 -9.89 -21.99
C ASN A 111 12.04 -10.84 -21.24
N LYS A 112 12.48 -10.50 -20.02
CA LYS A 112 13.33 -11.38 -19.18
C LYS A 112 12.66 -12.71 -18.84
N ILE A 113 11.32 -12.73 -18.74
CA ILE A 113 10.55 -13.93 -18.39
C ILE A 113 9.89 -14.60 -19.60
N GLY A 114 10.15 -14.10 -20.81
CA GLY A 114 9.65 -14.68 -22.06
C GLY A 114 8.14 -14.48 -22.27
N LEU A 115 7.57 -13.38 -21.77
CA LEU A 115 6.16 -13.03 -21.95
C LEU A 115 6.03 -11.69 -22.68
N GLU A 116 4.86 -11.48 -23.28
CA GLU A 116 4.45 -10.23 -23.92
C GLU A 116 3.46 -9.45 -23.04
N GLU A 117 3.11 -8.22 -23.42
CA GLU A 117 2.24 -7.35 -22.62
C GLU A 117 0.82 -7.89 -22.41
N GLU A 118 0.34 -8.80 -23.27
CA GLU A 118 -0.96 -9.44 -23.16
C GLU A 118 -1.07 -10.37 -21.95
N ALA A 119 0.06 -10.82 -21.38
CA ALA A 119 0.05 -11.59 -20.13
C ALA A 119 -0.38 -10.75 -18.91
N LEU A 120 -0.29 -9.42 -19.00
CA LEU A 120 -0.71 -8.52 -17.94
C LEU A 120 -2.23 -8.41 -17.88
N GLN A 121 -2.82 -9.00 -16.86
CA GLN A 121 -4.25 -8.99 -16.61
C GLN A 121 -4.70 -7.85 -15.65
N CYS A 122 -3.95 -6.74 -15.63
CA CYS A 122 -4.20 -5.58 -14.76
C CYS A 122 -5.13 -4.51 -15.36
N GLY A 123 -5.72 -4.79 -16.52
CA GLY A 123 -6.51 -3.83 -17.29
C GLY A 123 -5.65 -2.68 -17.85
N THR A 124 -6.32 -1.66 -18.39
CA THR A 124 -5.68 -0.45 -18.92
C THR A 124 -6.14 0.76 -18.09
N HIS A 125 -5.23 1.68 -17.81
CA HIS A 125 -5.54 2.92 -17.11
C HIS A 125 -5.01 4.12 -17.89
N ILE A 126 -5.72 5.23 -17.81
CA ILE A 126 -5.17 6.52 -18.25
C ILE A 126 -3.97 6.83 -17.32
N PRO A 127 -2.75 6.99 -17.87
CA PRO A 127 -1.58 7.27 -17.04
C PRO A 127 -1.72 8.67 -16.42
N ARG A 128 -1.07 8.89 -15.27
CA ARG A 128 -1.07 10.20 -14.61
C ARG A 128 -0.13 11.19 -15.28
N ASP A 129 0.86 10.68 -16.00
CA ASP A 129 1.64 11.46 -16.94
C ASP A 129 0.77 11.84 -18.14
N MET A 130 0.14 13.01 -18.02
CA MET A 130 -0.75 13.54 -19.03
C MET A 130 -0.03 13.90 -20.33
N GLU A 131 1.29 14.16 -20.30
CA GLU A 131 2.05 14.42 -21.52
C GLU A 131 2.26 13.13 -22.32
N SER A 132 2.63 12.03 -21.65
CA SER A 132 2.65 10.70 -22.29
C SER A 132 1.27 10.32 -22.84
N TYR A 133 0.18 10.60 -22.10
CA TYR A 133 -1.16 10.28 -22.56
C TYR A 133 -1.58 11.09 -23.80
N LYS A 134 -1.34 12.40 -23.81
CA LYS A 134 -1.60 13.25 -24.97
C LYS A 134 -0.80 12.80 -26.19
N GLN A 135 0.46 12.41 -25.99
CA GLN A 135 1.30 11.90 -27.06
C GLN A 135 0.74 10.61 -27.67
N LEU A 136 0.31 9.66 -26.83
CA LEU A 136 -0.34 8.43 -27.26
C LEU A 136 -1.59 8.70 -28.11
N ILE A 137 -2.44 9.64 -27.67
CA ILE A 137 -3.64 10.05 -28.43
C ILE A 137 -3.25 10.64 -29.79
N ARG A 138 -2.24 11.52 -29.84
CA ARG A 138 -1.77 12.12 -31.11
C ARG A 138 -1.21 11.09 -32.09
N GLU A 139 -0.60 10.03 -31.57
CA GLU A 139 -0.08 8.92 -32.37
C GLU A 139 -1.16 7.93 -32.82
N GLY A 140 -2.40 8.09 -32.36
CA GLY A 140 -3.50 7.16 -32.66
C GLY A 140 -3.28 5.76 -32.10
N LYS A 141 -2.49 5.64 -31.02
CA LYS A 141 -2.23 4.37 -30.34
C LYS A 141 -3.25 4.13 -29.23
N GLU A 142 -3.55 2.86 -28.98
CA GLU A 142 -4.42 2.43 -27.89
C GLU A 142 -3.66 2.31 -26.57
N LEU A 143 -4.39 2.43 -25.46
CA LEU A 143 -3.83 2.06 -24.16
C LEU A 143 -3.66 0.54 -24.08
N THR A 144 -2.49 0.11 -23.65
CA THR A 144 -2.17 -1.31 -23.40
C THR A 144 -1.97 -1.55 -21.91
N PRO A 145 -1.92 -2.81 -21.43
CA PRO A 145 -1.81 -3.11 -20.01
C PRO A 145 -0.59 -2.48 -19.31
N VAL A 146 0.50 -2.19 -20.03
CA VAL A 146 1.69 -1.55 -19.43
C VAL A 146 1.41 -0.14 -18.87
N PHE A 147 0.35 0.52 -19.35
CA PHE A 147 -0.10 1.82 -18.84
C PHE A 147 -0.83 1.73 -17.51
N SER A 148 -1.29 0.54 -17.11
CA SER A 148 -1.88 0.35 -15.80
C SER A 148 -0.87 0.68 -14.72
N ASN A 149 -1.25 1.52 -13.76
CA ASN A 149 -0.43 1.82 -12.58
C ASN A 149 -0.08 0.58 -11.71
N CYS A 150 -0.67 -0.58 -11.98
CA CYS A 150 -0.39 -1.85 -11.31
C CYS A 150 0.49 -2.78 -12.14
N SER A 151 0.87 -2.43 -13.37
CA SER A 151 1.57 -3.34 -14.29
C SER A 151 2.91 -3.83 -13.71
N GLY A 152 3.65 -2.97 -13.01
CA GLY A 152 4.89 -3.35 -12.30
C GLY A 152 4.73 -4.45 -11.25
N LYS A 153 3.65 -4.43 -10.47
CA LYS A 153 3.34 -5.51 -9.53
C LYS A 153 2.99 -6.79 -10.28
N HIS A 154 2.15 -6.69 -11.31
CA HIS A 154 1.70 -7.84 -12.09
C HIS A 154 2.87 -8.52 -12.80
N SER A 155 3.83 -7.77 -13.33
CA SER A 155 5.04 -8.33 -13.94
C SER A 155 5.89 -9.08 -12.92
N GLY A 156 5.96 -8.63 -11.66
CA GLY A 156 6.61 -9.36 -10.57
C GLY A 156 5.90 -10.66 -10.18
N MET A 157 4.56 -10.64 -10.14
CA MET A 157 3.74 -11.86 -9.91
C MET A 157 3.92 -12.87 -11.04
N LEU A 158 3.87 -12.42 -12.29
CA LEU A 158 4.11 -13.26 -13.47
C LEU A 158 5.52 -13.83 -13.47
N ALA A 159 6.54 -13.02 -13.17
CA ALA A 159 7.91 -13.51 -13.06
C ALA A 159 8.05 -14.61 -12.02
N THR A 160 7.37 -14.47 -10.88
CA THR A 160 7.39 -15.48 -9.84
C THR A 160 6.68 -16.75 -10.30
N ALA A 161 5.52 -16.63 -10.94
CA ALA A 161 4.81 -17.78 -11.52
C ALA A 161 5.67 -18.51 -12.56
N VAL A 162 6.34 -17.80 -13.46
CA VAL A 162 7.27 -18.39 -14.44
C VAL A 162 8.44 -19.09 -13.74
N HIS A 163 9.08 -18.45 -12.74
CA HIS A 163 10.21 -19.06 -12.03
C HIS A 163 9.83 -20.36 -11.32
N MET A 164 8.66 -20.36 -10.70
CA MET A 164 8.13 -21.48 -9.92
C MET A 164 7.40 -22.53 -10.78
N ASN A 165 7.35 -22.33 -12.11
CA ASN A 165 6.66 -23.20 -13.06
C ASN A 165 5.15 -23.36 -12.74
N GLU A 166 4.49 -22.22 -12.49
CA GLU A 166 3.07 -22.08 -12.14
C GLU A 166 2.28 -21.45 -13.30
N ASP A 167 0.94 -21.51 -13.21
CA ASP A 167 0.06 -21.04 -14.29
C ASP A 167 -0.01 -19.51 -14.38
N VAL A 168 0.58 -18.97 -15.43
CA VAL A 168 0.58 -17.53 -15.74
C VAL A 168 -0.80 -16.98 -16.13
N LEU A 169 -1.80 -17.83 -16.40
CA LEU A 169 -3.15 -17.39 -16.77
C LEU A 169 -4.05 -17.15 -15.56
N THR A 170 -3.78 -17.82 -14.43
CA THR A 170 -4.63 -17.76 -13.23
C THR A 170 -3.96 -17.08 -12.04
N TYR A 171 -2.80 -16.42 -12.23
CA TYR A 171 -2.03 -15.78 -11.16
C TYR A 171 -2.78 -14.74 -10.31
N ARG A 172 -3.94 -14.25 -10.76
CA ARG A 172 -4.80 -13.32 -10.02
C ARG A 172 -5.80 -14.01 -9.10
N GLU A 173 -6.03 -15.30 -9.27
CA GLU A 173 -6.99 -16.04 -8.45
C GLU A 173 -6.44 -16.31 -7.06
N ILE A 174 -7.29 -16.23 -6.03
CA ILE A 174 -6.85 -16.36 -4.64
C ILE A 174 -6.17 -17.71 -4.38
N ASP A 175 -6.63 -18.78 -5.02
CA ASP A 175 -6.08 -20.13 -4.86
C ASP A 175 -4.75 -20.33 -5.61
N HIS A 176 -4.34 -19.37 -6.46
CA HIS A 176 -3.06 -19.45 -7.15
C HIS A 176 -1.91 -19.38 -6.15
N PRO A 177 -0.85 -20.20 -6.29
CA PRO A 177 0.25 -20.25 -5.31
C PRO A 177 0.90 -18.90 -5.02
N ILE A 178 1.07 -18.01 -6.02
CA ILE A 178 1.56 -16.64 -5.78
C ILE A 178 0.67 -15.84 -4.81
N GLN A 179 -0.65 -15.93 -4.89
CA GLN A 179 -1.55 -15.19 -4.00
C GLN A 179 -1.54 -15.79 -2.60
N GLN A 180 -1.40 -17.12 -2.48
CA GLN A 180 -1.21 -17.79 -1.20
C GLN A 180 0.10 -17.35 -0.50
N ARG A 181 1.22 -17.29 -1.22
CA ARG A 181 2.49 -16.78 -0.67
C ARG A 181 2.41 -15.32 -0.24
N ILE A 182 1.66 -14.50 -0.97
CA ILE A 182 1.40 -13.11 -0.59
C ILE A 182 0.58 -13.05 0.71
N LEU A 183 -0.45 -13.88 0.82
CA LEU A 183 -1.30 -13.93 2.01
C LEU A 183 -0.50 -14.39 3.24
N GLU A 184 0.34 -15.42 3.09
CA GLU A 184 1.25 -15.92 4.13
C GLU A 184 2.25 -14.84 4.59
N ALA A 185 2.84 -14.11 3.64
CA ALA A 185 3.75 -13.01 3.96
C ALA A 185 3.02 -11.89 4.74
N ILE A 186 1.80 -11.54 4.34
CA ILE A 186 0.99 -10.52 5.03
C ILE A 186 0.58 -11.00 6.43
N GLU A 187 0.13 -12.24 6.57
CA GLU A 187 -0.20 -12.86 7.86
C GLU A 187 0.97 -12.79 8.84
N SER A 188 2.14 -13.26 8.40
CA SER A 188 3.38 -13.28 9.17
C SER A 188 3.83 -11.88 9.59
N ILE A 189 3.92 -10.96 8.63
CA ILE A 189 4.51 -9.63 8.87
C ILE A 189 3.55 -8.71 9.60
N CYS A 190 2.26 -8.78 9.30
CA CYS A 190 1.26 -7.91 9.94
C CYS A 190 0.67 -8.54 11.21
N GLU A 191 0.98 -9.80 11.53
CA GLU A 191 0.42 -10.56 12.66
C GLU A 191 -1.12 -10.58 12.67
N VAL A 192 -1.70 -10.88 11.50
CA VAL A 192 -3.15 -11.11 11.39
C VAL A 192 -3.36 -12.50 10.83
N PRO A 193 -3.95 -13.44 11.59
CA PRO A 193 -4.24 -14.77 11.10
C PRO A 193 -5.03 -14.71 9.80
N LYS A 194 -4.68 -15.55 8.82
CA LYS A 194 -5.31 -15.52 7.48
C LYS A 194 -6.84 -15.64 7.53
N GLU A 195 -7.39 -16.36 8.52
CA GLU A 195 -8.85 -16.51 8.68
C GLU A 195 -9.55 -15.21 9.09
N GLN A 196 -8.82 -14.24 9.62
CA GLN A 196 -9.32 -12.91 10.00
C GLN A 196 -9.09 -11.87 8.90
N ILE A 197 -8.27 -12.17 7.89
CA ILE A 197 -8.04 -11.29 6.75
C ILE A 197 -9.21 -11.41 5.78
N GLN A 198 -10.08 -10.40 5.75
CA GLN A 198 -11.14 -10.35 4.75
C GLN A 198 -10.57 -10.02 3.37
N LEU A 199 -11.00 -10.78 2.37
CA LEU A 199 -10.53 -10.66 1.00
C LEU A 199 -11.59 -10.02 0.10
N SER A 200 -11.13 -9.23 -0.86
CA SER A 200 -11.94 -8.73 -1.98
C SER A 200 -11.07 -8.61 -3.23
N VAL A 201 -11.63 -8.14 -4.34
CA VAL A 201 -10.92 -7.97 -5.61
C VAL A 201 -10.58 -6.49 -5.83
N ASP A 202 -9.31 -6.18 -6.13
CA ASP A 202 -8.87 -4.81 -6.49
C ASP A 202 -9.37 -4.41 -7.90
N GLY A 203 -9.26 -3.14 -8.24
CA GLY A 203 -9.53 -2.65 -9.59
C GLY A 203 -8.61 -3.24 -10.67
N CYS A 204 -7.43 -3.75 -10.28
CA CYS A 204 -6.53 -4.48 -11.18
C CYS A 204 -6.78 -6.00 -11.20
N GLY A 205 -7.78 -6.50 -10.48
CA GLY A 205 -8.24 -7.89 -10.53
C GLY A 205 -7.55 -8.88 -9.60
N VAL A 206 -6.58 -8.46 -8.77
CA VAL A 206 -5.96 -9.34 -7.76
C VAL A 206 -6.61 -9.19 -6.38
N PRO A 207 -6.40 -10.13 -5.44
CA PRO A 207 -6.91 -10.03 -4.08
C PRO A 207 -6.38 -8.81 -3.31
N VAL A 208 -7.25 -8.24 -2.46
CA VAL A 208 -6.91 -7.20 -1.48
C VAL A 208 -7.29 -7.64 -0.08
N HIS A 209 -6.44 -7.25 0.87
CA HIS A 209 -6.45 -7.74 2.25
C HIS A 209 -6.98 -6.64 3.17
N GLN A 210 -8.06 -6.91 3.89
CA GLN A 210 -8.55 -6.01 4.93
C GLN A 210 -7.83 -6.31 6.24
N LEU A 211 -7.28 -5.27 6.86
CA LEU A 211 -6.51 -5.38 8.11
C LEU A 211 -6.92 -4.24 9.06
N PRO A 212 -6.83 -4.42 10.39
CA PRO A 212 -6.91 -3.29 11.31
C PRO A 212 -5.71 -2.35 11.09
N LEU A 213 -5.92 -1.04 11.25
CA LEU A 213 -4.92 -0.03 10.93
C LEU A 213 -3.62 -0.17 11.75
N THR A 214 -3.71 -0.66 13.00
CA THR A 214 -2.56 -1.03 13.83
C THR A 214 -1.65 -2.07 13.16
N HIS A 215 -2.23 -3.12 12.57
CA HIS A 215 -1.47 -4.18 11.90
C HIS A 215 -0.89 -3.73 10.57
N VAL A 216 -1.57 -2.81 9.88
CA VAL A 216 -0.99 -2.12 8.71
C VAL A 216 0.22 -1.29 9.12
N ALA A 217 0.13 -0.54 10.23
CA ALA A 217 1.25 0.22 10.76
C ALA A 217 2.41 -0.70 11.17
N LEU A 218 2.13 -1.83 11.84
CA LEU A 218 3.13 -2.86 12.18
C LEU A 218 3.87 -3.37 10.94
N GLY A 219 3.15 -3.68 9.86
CA GLY A 219 3.79 -4.09 8.60
C GLY A 219 4.78 -3.04 8.09
N PHE A 220 4.46 -1.75 8.18
CA PHE A 220 5.37 -0.67 7.79
C PHE A 220 6.52 -0.46 8.79
N ALA A 221 6.31 -0.70 10.08
CA ALA A 221 7.37 -0.70 11.08
C ALA A 221 8.42 -1.78 10.77
N ARG A 222 7.95 -2.97 10.39
CA ARG A 222 8.79 -4.11 9.98
C ARG A 222 9.42 -3.92 8.61
N LEU A 223 8.73 -3.30 7.65
CA LEU A 223 9.35 -2.88 6.39
C LEU A 223 10.49 -1.88 6.64
N ALA A 224 10.32 -0.98 7.61
CA ALA A 224 11.35 -0.01 7.98
C ALA A 224 12.55 -0.69 8.66
N LYS A 225 12.30 -1.55 9.64
CA LYS A 225 13.34 -2.19 10.47
C LYS A 225 12.96 -3.63 10.85
N PRO A 226 13.22 -4.61 9.96
CA PRO A 226 12.75 -5.99 10.17
C PRO A 226 13.66 -6.83 11.08
N ASN A 227 14.93 -6.44 11.22
CA ASN A 227 15.94 -7.30 11.86
C ASN A 227 15.61 -7.57 13.34
N GLY A 228 15.57 -8.85 13.71
CA GLY A 228 15.32 -9.30 15.08
C GLY A 228 13.85 -9.37 15.50
N VAL A 229 12.91 -8.99 14.62
CA VAL A 229 11.46 -8.97 14.92
C VAL A 229 10.61 -9.79 13.94
N VAL A 230 11.16 -10.21 12.79
CA VAL A 230 10.55 -11.16 11.86
C VAL A 230 11.54 -12.25 11.47
N GLU A 231 11.03 -13.34 10.90
CA GLU A 231 11.86 -14.44 10.36
C GLU A 231 12.93 -13.93 9.37
N ALA A 232 14.07 -14.62 9.34
CA ALA A 232 15.26 -14.12 8.65
C ALA A 232 15.07 -13.95 7.13
N ASN A 233 14.27 -14.82 6.50
CA ASN A 233 13.88 -14.71 5.09
C ASN A 233 13.06 -13.45 4.83
N HIS A 234 12.03 -13.19 5.65
CA HIS A 234 11.21 -11.99 5.58
C HIS A 234 12.06 -10.74 5.81
N ALA A 235 12.97 -10.78 6.77
CA ALA A 235 13.83 -9.64 7.06
C ALA A 235 14.72 -9.26 5.88
N ALA A 236 15.36 -10.24 5.24
CA ALA A 236 16.17 -10.02 4.04
C ALA A 236 15.32 -9.50 2.86
N ALA A 237 14.11 -10.04 2.67
CA ALA A 237 13.20 -9.60 1.62
C ALA A 237 12.73 -8.16 1.84
N LEU A 238 12.26 -7.83 3.05
CA LEU A 238 11.81 -6.49 3.43
C LEU A 238 12.93 -5.45 3.30
N GLU A 239 14.14 -5.77 3.75
CA GLU A 239 15.30 -4.89 3.60
C GLU A 239 15.62 -4.61 2.12
N ARG A 240 15.65 -5.66 1.29
CA ARG A 240 15.91 -5.52 -0.15
C ARG A 240 14.84 -4.69 -0.85
N ILE A 241 13.57 -4.91 -0.50
CA ILE A 241 12.42 -4.16 -1.04
C ILE A 241 12.46 -2.70 -0.59
N ARG A 242 12.63 -2.44 0.71
CA ARG A 242 12.76 -1.09 1.27
C ARG A 242 13.90 -0.33 0.57
N ASN A 243 15.08 -0.95 0.47
CA ASN A 243 16.26 -0.32 -0.13
C ASN A 243 16.02 0.03 -1.60
N ALA A 244 15.39 -0.86 -2.36
CA ALA A 244 14.98 -0.60 -3.74
C ALA A 244 13.99 0.58 -3.83
N MET A 245 12.96 0.62 -2.98
CA MET A 245 11.97 1.69 -2.95
C MET A 245 12.60 3.06 -2.65
N VAL A 246 13.47 3.14 -1.65
CA VAL A 246 14.08 4.44 -1.26
C VAL A 246 15.19 4.88 -2.21
N GLN A 247 15.85 3.93 -2.89
CA GLN A 247 16.88 4.23 -3.89
C GLN A 247 16.27 4.70 -5.22
N TYR A 248 15.14 4.10 -5.61
CA TYR A 248 14.41 4.42 -6.85
C TYR A 248 12.95 4.80 -6.55
N PRO A 249 12.71 5.89 -5.81
CA PRO A 249 11.38 6.28 -5.34
C PRO A 249 10.47 6.73 -6.47
N GLU A 250 11.02 7.23 -7.59
CA GLU A 250 10.24 7.49 -8.80
C GLU A 250 9.60 6.23 -9.38
N MET A 251 10.23 5.06 -9.26
CA MET A 251 9.62 3.82 -9.77
C MET A 251 8.37 3.41 -8.98
N VAL A 252 8.24 3.83 -7.73
CA VAL A 252 7.07 3.53 -6.87
C VAL A 252 5.85 4.36 -7.26
N GLY A 253 6.02 5.67 -7.41
CA GLY A 253 4.93 6.63 -7.61
C GLY A 253 4.93 7.30 -8.99
N GLY A 254 6.11 7.67 -9.46
CA GLY A 254 6.38 8.60 -10.55
C GLY A 254 6.81 9.99 -10.09
N THR A 255 7.07 10.87 -11.05
CA THR A 255 7.47 12.26 -10.79
C THR A 255 6.34 13.07 -10.14
N ASP A 256 6.68 14.00 -9.23
CA ASP A 256 5.75 14.89 -8.51
C ASP A 256 4.69 14.14 -7.69
N ARG A 257 5.12 13.07 -7.01
CA ARG A 257 4.28 12.23 -6.16
C ARG A 257 4.74 12.34 -4.73
N PHE A 258 3.79 12.47 -3.82
CA PHE A 258 4.07 12.60 -2.40
C PHE A 258 4.99 11.51 -1.85
N ASP A 259 4.73 10.23 -2.16
CA ASP A 259 5.60 9.13 -1.73
C ASP A 259 7.04 9.31 -2.24
N THR A 260 7.19 9.72 -3.50
CA THR A 260 8.47 9.92 -4.16
C THR A 260 9.23 11.11 -3.54
N ASP A 261 8.55 12.23 -3.37
CA ASP A 261 9.13 13.43 -2.77
C ASP A 261 9.52 13.20 -1.32
N LEU A 262 8.67 12.50 -0.55
CA LEU A 262 8.92 12.17 0.85
C LEU A 262 10.18 11.31 0.99
N MET A 263 10.29 10.22 0.23
CA MET A 263 11.47 9.34 0.28
C MET A 263 12.77 10.07 -0.14
N ARG A 264 12.69 10.97 -1.13
CA ARG A 264 13.83 11.81 -1.56
C ARG A 264 14.26 12.80 -0.49
N VAL A 265 13.32 13.56 0.08
CA VAL A 265 13.61 14.59 1.10
C VAL A 265 14.24 13.98 2.35
N PHE A 266 13.78 12.81 2.76
CA PHE A 266 14.31 12.12 3.94
C PHE A 266 15.55 11.26 3.64
N THR A 267 16.07 11.30 2.41
CA THR A 267 17.31 10.64 1.97
C THR A 267 17.36 9.16 2.39
N GLY A 268 16.24 8.45 2.18
CA GLY A 268 16.10 7.03 2.51
C GLY A 268 15.87 6.67 3.98
N ARG A 269 15.78 7.65 4.89
CA ARG A 269 15.37 7.43 6.29
C ARG A 269 13.87 7.15 6.46
N VAL A 270 13.10 7.35 5.40
CA VAL A 270 11.66 7.10 5.35
C VAL A 270 11.33 6.27 4.13
N VAL A 271 10.51 5.23 4.30
CA VAL A 271 9.82 4.51 3.22
C VAL A 271 8.34 4.85 3.27
N ALA A 272 7.71 5.12 2.13
CA ALA A 272 6.32 5.55 2.08
C ALA A 272 5.57 4.91 0.92
N LYS A 273 4.28 4.62 1.16
CA LYS A 273 3.41 4.09 0.12
C LYS A 273 1.96 4.51 0.34
N ALA A 274 1.43 5.25 -0.62
CA ALA A 274 0.02 5.61 -0.69
C ALA A 274 -0.86 4.46 -1.19
N GLY A 275 -2.08 4.44 -0.65
CA GLY A 275 -3.17 3.55 -1.00
C GLY A 275 -4.32 4.34 -1.63
N ALA A 276 -5.20 3.65 -2.35
CA ALA A 276 -6.44 4.26 -2.83
C ALA A 276 -7.37 4.58 -1.65
N GLU A 277 -8.38 5.42 -1.87
CA GLU A 277 -9.36 5.77 -0.83
C GLU A 277 -8.71 6.37 0.43
N ALA A 278 -7.81 7.34 0.25
CA ALA A 278 -7.18 8.13 1.32
C ALA A 278 -6.44 7.31 2.40
N VAL A 279 -5.67 6.31 1.96
CA VAL A 279 -4.74 5.57 2.81
C VAL A 279 -3.31 6.07 2.57
N GLN A 280 -2.57 6.32 3.64
CA GLN A 280 -1.13 6.60 3.58
C GLN A 280 -0.42 5.76 4.64
N CYS A 281 0.66 5.10 4.22
CA CYS A 281 1.52 4.36 5.13
C CYS A 281 2.98 4.82 5.02
N ILE A 282 3.67 4.86 6.16
CA ILE A 282 5.03 5.40 6.29
C ILE A 282 5.80 4.53 7.28
N GLY A 283 7.06 4.23 6.98
CA GLY A 283 8.00 3.58 7.89
C GLY A 283 9.22 4.48 8.13
N LEU A 284 9.57 4.70 9.40
CA LEU A 284 10.76 5.43 9.85
C LEU A 284 11.88 4.43 10.12
N VAL A 285 12.93 4.46 9.29
CA VAL A 285 13.92 3.38 9.18
C VAL A 285 14.79 3.24 10.41
N GLU A 286 15.25 4.36 10.97
CA GLU A 286 16.17 4.33 12.12
C GLU A 286 15.42 3.92 13.41
N GLU A 287 14.22 4.47 13.58
CA GLU A 287 13.37 4.29 14.74
C GLU A 287 12.62 2.96 14.74
N GLY A 288 12.43 2.32 13.58
CA GLY A 288 11.59 1.12 13.47
C GLY A 288 10.11 1.41 13.74
N ILE A 289 9.64 2.60 13.35
CA ILE A 289 8.26 3.03 13.58
C ILE A 289 7.48 2.97 12.28
N GLY A 290 6.29 2.38 12.32
CA GLY A 290 5.33 2.38 11.25
C GLY A 290 4.13 3.27 11.56
N ILE A 291 3.63 3.95 10.54
CA ILE A 291 2.47 4.84 10.61
C ILE A 291 1.50 4.41 9.53
N ALA A 292 0.24 4.20 9.90
CA ALA A 292 -0.85 4.00 8.95
C ALA A 292 -1.97 5.00 9.22
N LEU A 293 -2.43 5.65 8.16
CA LEU A 293 -3.46 6.69 8.18
C LEU A 293 -4.58 6.35 7.20
N LYS A 294 -5.82 6.56 7.63
CA LYS A 294 -7.04 6.46 6.81
C LYS A 294 -7.92 7.68 7.03
N VAL A 295 -8.35 8.34 5.96
CA VAL A 295 -9.41 9.37 6.00
C VAL A 295 -10.71 8.78 5.43
N GLU A 296 -11.83 8.93 6.14
CA GLU A 296 -13.10 8.25 5.83
C GLU A 296 -13.79 8.75 4.56
N ASP A 297 -13.61 10.03 4.21
CA ASP A 297 -14.15 10.62 2.98
C ASP A 297 -13.52 10.03 1.70
N GLY A 298 -12.39 9.34 1.83
CA GLY A 298 -11.67 8.76 0.71
C GLY A 298 -11.02 9.83 -0.17
N CYS A 299 -10.57 9.41 -1.36
CA CYS A 299 -10.19 10.38 -2.39
C CYS A 299 -10.25 9.74 -3.78
N GLN A 300 -10.84 10.43 -4.75
CA GLN A 300 -10.57 10.14 -6.16
C GLN A 300 -9.23 10.78 -6.55
N GLY A 301 -8.18 9.96 -6.61
CA GLY A 301 -6.84 10.44 -6.92
C GLY A 301 -6.25 11.26 -5.76
N HIS A 302 -4.92 11.28 -5.68
CA HIS A 302 -4.16 11.72 -4.51
C HIS A 302 -4.29 13.23 -4.17
N LYS A 303 -5.17 13.99 -4.82
CA LYS A 303 -5.27 15.44 -4.66
C LYS A 303 -5.84 15.89 -3.31
N CYS A 304 -6.70 15.09 -2.65
CA CYS A 304 -7.28 15.52 -1.36
C CYS A 304 -6.30 15.39 -0.19
N CYS A 305 -5.62 14.25 -0.03
CA CYS A 305 -4.90 14.00 1.23
C CYS A 305 -3.45 14.47 1.23
N SER A 306 -2.73 14.45 0.10
CA SER A 306 -1.27 14.65 0.14
C SER A 306 -0.81 16.11 0.24
N ASN A 307 -1.60 17.06 -0.26
CA ASN A 307 -1.14 18.46 -0.33
C ASN A 307 -1.79 19.40 0.68
N GLY A 308 -3.03 19.14 1.13
CA GLY A 308 -3.76 19.99 2.07
C GLY A 308 -3.79 19.44 3.50
N SER A 309 -4.28 18.20 3.66
CA SER A 309 -4.62 17.63 4.97
C SER A 309 -3.41 17.16 5.79
N VAL A 310 -2.37 16.65 5.13
CA VAL A 310 -1.12 16.29 5.82
C VAL A 310 -0.39 17.56 6.30
N LYS A 311 -0.37 18.65 5.51
CA LYS A 311 0.28 19.91 5.93
C LYS A 311 -0.34 20.51 7.19
N THR A 312 -1.67 20.45 7.34
CA THR A 312 -2.37 21.00 8.51
C THR A 312 -2.19 20.16 9.78
N ALA A 313 -2.04 18.84 9.67
CA ALA A 313 -1.78 17.96 10.81
C ALA A 313 -0.40 18.21 11.46
N TRP A 314 0.62 18.54 10.66
CA TRP A 314 1.98 18.80 11.18
C TRP A 314 2.16 20.20 11.78
N THR A 315 1.34 21.19 11.40
CA THR A 315 1.43 22.56 11.94
C THR A 315 0.89 22.71 13.37
N TRP A 316 0.14 21.75 13.90
CA TRP A 316 -0.50 21.88 15.22
C TRP A 316 0.42 21.62 16.43
N ARG A 317 1.61 21.04 16.24
CA ARG A 317 2.55 20.75 17.35
C ARG A 317 3.58 21.86 17.66
N ARG A 318 3.46 23.05 17.08
CA ARG A 318 4.29 24.22 17.47
C ARG A 318 3.63 25.16 18.48
N ALA A 319 2.38 24.90 18.89
CA ALA A 319 1.66 25.76 19.84
C ALA A 319 1.51 25.16 21.26
N SER A 320 2.11 24.01 21.54
CA SER A 320 1.95 23.33 22.85
C SER A 320 3.18 22.53 23.29
N ILE A 321 4.37 23.12 23.16
CA ILE A 321 5.57 22.77 23.92
C ILE A 321 6.19 24.06 24.44
#